data_AF-A0A2J6XBR6-F1
#
_entry.id   AF-A0A2J6XBR6-F1
#
_cell.length_a   1.000
_cell.length_b   1.000
_cell.length_c   1.000
_cell.angle_alpha   90.00
_cell.angle_beta   90.00
_cell.angle_gamma   90.00
#
_symmetry.space_group_name_H-M   'P 1'
#
loop_
_entity.id
_entity.type
_entity.pdbx_description
1 polymer ?
#
loop_
_entity_poly.entity_id
_entity_poly.type
_entity_poly.pdbx_seq_one_letter_code
_entity_poly.pdbx_strand_id
1 'polypeptide(L)' 'MLTHDDIARVLAYYDVGELRSSRPASHGAINETAFIETTVGRFVIRRNRRQHGLQAVRLRHRLLEWLHQRGFPAP' A
#
# COMPACT_ATOMS: atom_id res chain seq x y z
N MET A 1 -3.81 3.58 13.76
CA MET A 1 -2.74 4.23 12.99
C MET A 1 -1.71 3.17 12.65
N LEU A 2 -1.23 3.10 11.41
CA LEU A 2 -0.11 2.23 11.03
C LEU A 2 1.15 2.72 11.75
N THR A 3 1.67 1.92 12.69
CA THR A 3 2.95 2.20 13.36
C THR A 3 4.12 1.79 12.48
N HIS A 4 5.32 2.25 12.81
CA HIS A 4 6.54 1.82 12.15
C HIS A 4 6.71 0.29 12.22
N ASP A 5 6.50 -0.31 13.40
CA ASP A 5 6.64 -1.76 13.60
C ASP A 5 5.57 -2.56 12.85
N ASP A 6 4.35 -2.04 12.75
CA ASP A 6 3.29 -2.65 11.93
C ASP A 6 3.72 -2.73 10.47
N ILE A 7 4.32 -1.65 9.96
CA ILE A 7 4.81 -1.58 8.59
C ILE A 7 5.99 -2.54 8.43
N ALA A 8 7.02 -2.44 9.26
CA ALA A 8 8.22 -3.28 9.18
C ALA A 8 7.89 -4.78 9.17
N ARG A 9 6.97 -5.21 10.05
CA ARG A 9 6.48 -6.60 10.10
C ARG A 9 5.81 -7.05 8.81
N VAL A 10 5.02 -6.18 8.18
CA VAL A 10 4.36 -6.53 6.91
C VAL A 10 5.35 -6.54 5.76
N LEU A 11 6.33 -5.62 5.74
CA LEU A 11 7.33 -5.54 4.68
C LEU A 11 8.25 -6.76 4.65
N ALA A 12 8.44 -7.46 5.77
CA ALA A 12 9.18 -8.72 5.82
C ALA A 12 8.62 -9.82 4.89
N TYR A 13 7.39 -9.69 4.39
CA TYR A 13 6.77 -10.60 3.44
C TYR A 13 6.94 -10.20 1.96
N TYR A 14 7.61 -9.07 1.68
CA TYR A 14 7.76 -8.52 0.34
C TYR A 14 9.22 -8.22 0.03
N ASP A 15 9.63 -8.38 -1.22
CA ASP A 15 10.97 -8.03 -1.69
C ASP A 15 11.08 -6.51 -1.96
N VAL A 16 11.01 -5.72 -0.88
CA VAL A 16 11.05 -4.25 -0.90
C VAL A 16 12.13 -3.69 0.02
N GLY A 17 13.09 -4.52 0.43
CA GLY A 17 14.19 -4.11 1.30
C GLY A 17 13.78 -3.70 2.72
N GLU A 18 14.71 -3.05 3.41
CA GLU A 18 14.53 -2.65 4.82
C GLU A 18 13.84 -1.28 4.93
N LEU A 19 12.93 -1.14 5.89
CA LEU A 19 12.24 0.11 6.18
C LEU A 19 13.21 1.14 6.78
N ARG A 20 13.37 2.29 6.13
CA ARG A 20 14.18 3.42 6.62
C ARG A 20 13.33 4.50 7.27
N SER A 21 12.20 4.84 6.67
CA SER A 21 11.31 5.88 7.20
C SER A 21 9.86 5.61 6.81
N SER A 22 8.93 6.14 7.61
CA SER A 22 7.50 6.05 7.36
C SER A 22 6.81 7.35 7.74
N ARG A 23 5.98 7.90 6.86
CA ARG A 23 5.21 9.12 7.09
C ARG A 23 3.74 8.90 6.71
N PRO A 24 2.77 9.25 7.55
CA PRO A 24 1.36 9.14 7.19
C PRO A 24 1.04 10.04 5.98
N ALA A 25 0.28 9.52 5.02
CA ALA A 25 -0.03 10.23 3.78
C ALA A 25 -1.16 11.26 3.92
N SER A 26 -2.14 10.98 4.79
CA SER A 26 -3.17 11.93 5.29
C SER A 26 -4.08 11.24 6.32
N HIS A 27 -4.82 12.03 7.12
CA HIS A 27 -5.90 11.54 7.99
C HIS A 27 -7.19 11.31 7.16
N GLY A 28 -7.20 10.25 6.35
CA GLY A 28 -8.39 9.84 5.60
C GLY A 28 -9.30 8.94 6.42
N ALA A 29 -10.60 9.24 6.48
CA ALA A 29 -11.59 8.47 7.23
C ALA A 29 -11.85 7.05 6.68
N ILE A 30 -11.17 6.59 5.62
CA ILE A 30 -11.50 5.34 4.91
C ILE A 30 -10.34 4.33 4.92
N ASN A 31 -9.08 4.76 4.73
CA ASN A 31 -7.90 3.87 4.74
C ASN A 31 -6.73 4.52 5.47
N GLU A 32 -6.01 3.74 6.28
CA GLU A 32 -4.71 4.18 6.82
C GLU A 32 -3.66 4.02 5.71
N THR A 33 -3.13 5.15 5.23
CA THR A 33 -2.14 5.18 4.15
C THR A 33 -0.88 5.86 4.65
N ALA A 34 0.28 5.29 4.32
CA ALA A 34 1.58 5.87 4.64
C ALA A 34 2.52 5.84 3.42
N PHE A 35 3.34 6.86 3.30
CA PHE A 35 4.53 6.86 2.47
C PHE A 35 5.65 6.17 3.24
N ILE A 36 6.34 5.24 2.59
CA ILE A 36 7.46 4.52 3.18
C ILE A 36 8.69 4.65 2.30
N GLU A 37 9.84 4.82 2.93
CA GLU A 37 11.14 4.78 2.28
C GLU A 37 11.86 3.51 2.73
N THR A 38 12.40 2.79 1.77
CA THR A 38 13.11 1.53 1.98
C THR A 38 14.52 1.62 1.38
N THR A 39 15.33 0.57 1.56
CA THR A 39 16.64 0.48 0.91
C THR A 39 16.57 0.37 -0.62
N VAL A 40 15.45 -0.09 -1.19
CA VAL A 40 15.29 -0.28 -2.65
C VAL A 40 14.47 0.82 -3.32
N GLY A 41 13.71 1.61 -2.56
CA GLY A 41 12.88 2.66 -3.14
C GLY A 41 11.83 3.25 -2.22
N ARG A 42 10.92 4.01 -2.82
CA ARG A 42 9.81 4.68 -2.14
C ARG A 42 8.50 4.02 -2.54
N PHE A 43 7.66 3.71 -1.56
CA PHE A 43 6.40 3.01 -1.78
C PHE A 43 5.26 3.67 -1.01
N VAL A 44 4.04 3.34 -1.40
CA VAL A 44 2.82 3.68 -0.67
C VAL A 44 2.25 2.40 -0.09
N ILE A 45 2.05 2.37 1.23
CA ILE A 45 1.37 1.27 1.92
C ILE A 45 -0.03 1.70 2.33
N ARG A 46 -1.00 0.80 2.15
CA ARG A 46 -2.41 1.03 2.55
C ARG A 46 -2.93 -0.16 3.34
N ARG A 47 -3.37 0.10 4.59
CA ARG A 47 -4.17 -0.86 5.36
C ARG A 47 -5.64 -0.70 4.99
N ASN A 48 -6.20 -1.72 4.33
CA ASN A 48 -7.63 -1.76 4.04
C ASN A 48 -8.41 -2.03 5.34
N ARG A 49 -9.60 -1.41 5.51
CA ARG A 49 -10.51 -1.74 6.61
C ARG A 49 -11.02 -3.18 6.47
N ARG A 50 -11.27 -3.84 7.62
CA ARG A 50 -11.79 -5.23 7.67
C ARG A 50 -13.08 -5.45 6.88
N GLN A 51 -13.91 -4.41 6.74
CA GLN A 51 -15.15 -4.44 5.95
C GLN A 51 -14.91 -4.65 4.44
N HIS A 52 -13.71 -4.33 3.94
CA HIS A 52 -13.32 -4.63 2.57
C HIS A 52 -12.66 -6.02 2.55
N GLY A 53 -13.46 -7.03 2.20
CA GLY A 53 -12.96 -8.40 2.05
C GLY A 53 -11.99 -8.55 0.87
N LEU A 54 -11.33 -9.72 0.81
CA LEU A 54 -10.35 -10.07 -0.22
C LEU A 54 -10.87 -9.88 -1.66
N GLN A 55 -12.17 -10.11 -1.90
CA GLN A 55 -12.77 -9.93 -3.23
C GLN A 55 -12.75 -8.47 -3.69
N ALA A 56 -12.99 -7.52 -2.78
CA ALA A 56 -12.93 -6.10 -3.09
C ALA A 56 -11.48 -5.68 -3.43
N VAL A 57 -10.49 -6.25 -2.73
CA VAL A 57 -9.07 -6.04 -3.04
C VAL A 57 -8.75 -6.59 -4.43
N ARG A 58 -9.12 -7.85 -4.73
CA ARG A 58 -8.89 -8.47 -6.04
C ARG A 58 -9.52 -7.70 -7.19
N LEU A 59 -10.77 -7.24 -7.03
CA LEU A 59 -11.43 -6.41 -8.03
C LEU A 59 -10.64 -5.14 -8.33
N ARG A 60 -10.11 -4.47 -7.30
CA ARG A 60 -9.29 -3.27 -7.47
C ARG A 60 -8.02 -3.57 -8.27
N HIS A 61 -7.31 -4.66 -7.98
CA HIS A 61 -6.13 -5.05 -8.75
C HIS A 61 -6.45 -5.32 -10.23
N ARG A 62 -7.55 -6.04 -10.51
CA ARG A 62 -8.01 -6.28 -11.88
C ARG A 62 -8.33 -4.98 -12.63
N LEU A 63 -8.94 -4.01 -11.94
CA LEU A 63 -9.23 -2.71 -12.53
C LEU A 63 -7.93 -1.95 -12.87
N LEU A 64 -6.94 -1.94 -11.97
CA LEU A 64 -5.65 -1.30 -12.21
C LEU A 64 -4.94 -1.92 -13.42
N GLU A 65 -4.92 -3.25 -13.50
CA GLU A 65 -4.35 -3.97 -14.63
C GLU A 65 -5.07 -3.65 -15.95
N TRP A 66 -6.41 -3.62 -15.92
CA TRP A 66 -7.23 -3.27 -17.09
C TRP A 66 -6.98 -1.84 -17.60
N LEU A 67 -6.76 -0.89 -16.68
CA LEU A 67 -6.42 0.50 -17.00
C LEU A 67 -5.01 0.60 -17.60
N HIS A 68 -4.02 -0.06 -16.99
CA HIS A 68 -2.65 -0.09 -17.48
C HIS A 68 -2.53 -0.64 -18.90
N GLN A 69 -3.25 -1.72 -19.22
CA GLN A 69 -3.28 -2.31 -20.56
C GLN A 69 -3.80 -1.34 -21.64
N ARG A 70 -4.48 -0.26 -21.25
CA ARG A 70 -5.03 0.77 -22.14
C ARG A 70 -4.20 2.06 -22.15
N GLY A 71 -3.02 2.05 -21.55
CA GLY A 71 -2.13 3.20 -21.50
C GLY A 71 -2.57 4.28 -20.52
N PHE A 72 -3.53 4.00 -19.62
CA PHE A 72 -3.87 4.93 -18.56
C PHE A 72 -2.83 4.85 -17.44
N PRO A 73 -2.34 6.00 -16.92
CA PRO A 73 -1.46 6.02 -15.76
C PRO A 73 -2.29 5.66 -14.51
N ALA A 74 -2.16 4.42 -14.07
CA ALA A 74 -2.73 3.93 -12.83
C ALA A 74 -1.59 3.60 -11.83
N PRO A 75 -1.86 3.53 -10.52
CA PRO A 75 -0.91 2.98 -9.56
C PRO A 75 -0.59 1.50 -9.82
#